data_AF-A0A0S1Y9I9-F1
#
_entry.id   AF-A0A0S1Y9I9-F1
#
_cell.length_a   1.000
_cell.length_b   1.000
_cell.length_c   1.000
_cell.angle_alpha   90.00
_cell.angle_beta   90.00
_cell.angle_gamma   90.00
#
_symmetry.space_group_name_H-M   'P 1'
#
loop_
_entity.id
_entity.type
_entity.pdbx_description
1 polymer ?
#
loop_
_entity_poly.entity_id
_entity_poly.type
_entity_poly.pdbx_seq_one_letter_code
_entity_poly.pdbx_strand_id
1 'polypeptide(L)'
;MKISLCCGLGGALLFGVMAVVFSGGDLFWALAAAVIGLLLGLLAAPEFEPKAFRHAALYQCLCGALAGGLIGGWLTASAQTGLMAAAIGALLGWLAPRWLHHVQGP
;
A
#
# COMPACT_ATOMS: atom_id res chain seq x y z
N MET A 1 -16.30 -1.28 5.76
CA MET A 1 -15.61 0.03 5.98
C MET A 1 -14.76 0.08 7.25
N LYS A 2 -15.24 -0.40 8.42
CA LYS A 2 -14.45 -0.39 9.67
C LYS A 2 -13.11 -1.13 9.55
N ILE A 3 -13.09 -2.31 8.91
CA ILE A 3 -11.87 -3.13 8.76
C ILE A 3 -10.83 -2.46 7.86
N SER A 4 -11.24 -1.87 6.74
CA SER A 4 -10.34 -1.11 5.86
C SER A 4 -9.67 0.08 6.55
N LEU A 5 -10.42 0.78 7.42
CA LEU A 5 -9.88 1.86 8.23
C LEU A 5 -8.85 1.34 9.25
N CYS A 6 -9.14 0.22 9.91
CA CYS A 6 -8.23 -0.43 10.85
C CYS A 6 -6.92 -0.88 10.18
N CYS A 7 -7.00 -1.52 9.01
CA CYS A 7 -5.81 -1.96 8.27
C CYS A 7 -4.98 -0.77 7.78
N GLY A 8 -5.63 0.27 7.24
CA GLY A 8 -4.97 1.50 6.82
C GLY A 8 -4.26 2.22 7.98
N LEU A 9 -4.96 2.40 9.11
CA LEU A 9 -4.39 3.02 10.31
C LEU A 9 -3.26 2.19 10.92
N GLY A 10 -3.40 0.86 10.96
CA GLY A 10 -2.36 -0.04 11.44
C GLY A 10 -1.09 0.03 10.58
N GLY A 11 -1.23 0.01 9.26
CA GLY A 11 -0.11 0.18 8.33
C GLY A 11 0.54 1.56 8.45
N ALA A 12 -0.25 2.62 8.59
CA ALA A 12 0.24 3.98 8.77
C ALA A 12 1.05 4.14 10.07
N LEU A 13 0.56 3.56 11.17
CA LEU A 13 1.25 3.58 12.46
C LEU A 13 2.55 2.80 12.41
N LEU A 14 2.55 1.59 11.85
CA LEU A 14 3.75 0.75 11.76
C LEU A 14 4.86 1.43 10.96
N PHE A 15 4.56 1.86 9.74
CA PHE A 15 5.55 2.50 8.88
C PHE A 15 5.93 3.91 9.35
N GLY A 16 4.97 4.67 9.91
CA GLY A 16 5.23 5.99 10.46
C GLY A 16 6.15 5.95 11.68
N VAL A 17 5.88 5.05 12.64
CA VAL A 17 6.74 4.88 13.84
C VAL A 17 8.12 4.37 13.44
N MET A 18 8.20 3.39 12.53
CA MET A 18 9.50 2.92 12.03
C MET A 18 10.29 4.05 11.38
N ALA A 19 9.65 4.87 10.55
CA ALA A 19 10.32 5.99 9.91
C ALA A 19 10.84 7.02 10.93
N VAL A 20 10.09 7.35 11.99
CA VAL A 20 10.58 8.25 13.06
C VAL A 20 11.82 7.68 13.75
N VAL A 21 11.82 6.37 14.05
CA VAL A 21 12.94 5.70 14.73
C VAL A 21 14.19 5.68 13.85
N PHE A 22 14.04 5.45 12.55
CA PHE A 22 15.17 5.30 11.63
C PHE A 22 15.61 6.61 10.94
N SER A 23 14.74 7.62 10.81
CA SER A 23 15.06 8.90 10.15
C SER A 23 15.72 9.93 11.08
N GLY A 24 15.89 9.60 12.36
CA GLY A 24 16.42 10.55 13.35
C GLY A 24 15.43 11.66 13.73
N GLY A 25 14.12 11.40 13.59
CA GLY A 25 13.07 12.36 13.96
C GLY A 25 12.67 13.34 12.85
N ASP A 26 13.11 13.12 11.62
CA ASP A 26 12.75 13.97 10.50
C ASP A 26 11.28 13.74 10.10
N LEU A 27 10.43 14.74 10.38
CA LEU A 27 8.97 14.66 10.30
C LEU A 27 8.49 14.43 8.86
N PHE A 28 9.24 14.91 7.87
CA PHE A 28 8.92 14.72 6.47
C PHE A 28 8.99 13.23 6.07
N TRP A 29 10.04 12.54 6.53
CA TRP A 29 10.23 11.10 6.30
C TRP A 29 9.16 10.27 7.01
N ALA A 30 8.80 10.67 8.23
CA ALA A 30 7.76 10.02 9.01
C ALA A 30 6.37 10.12 8.34
N LEU A 31 6.00 11.32 7.87
CA LEU A 31 4.71 11.57 7.21
C LEU A 31 4.56 10.77 5.93
N ALA A 32 5.58 10.78 5.07
CA ALA A 32 5.49 10.08 3.80
C ALA A 32 5.56 8.56 3.95
N ALA A 33 6.32 8.03 4.92
CA ALA A 33 6.25 6.62 5.29
C ALA A 33 4.88 6.23 5.86
N ALA A 34 4.25 7.10 6.66
CA ALA A 34 2.90 6.86 7.16
C ALA A 34 1.86 6.82 6.04
N VAL A 35 1.98 7.68 5.01
CA VAL A 35 1.09 7.66 3.82
C VAL A 35 1.28 6.38 3.00
N ILE A 36 2.52 5.94 2.80
CA ILE A 36 2.82 4.69 2.11
C ILE A 36 2.28 3.49 2.91
N GLY A 37 2.52 3.48 4.23
CA GLY A 37 1.98 2.48 5.14
C GLY A 37 0.46 2.44 5.17
N LEU A 38 -0.19 3.61 5.07
CA LEU A 38 -1.64 3.72 4.97
C LEU A 38 -2.16 3.06 3.69
N LEU A 39 -1.53 3.33 2.55
CA LEU A 39 -1.90 2.75 1.26
C LEU A 39 -1.67 1.24 1.22
N LEU A 40 -0.58 0.76 1.81
CA LEU A 40 -0.30 -0.68 1.98
C LEU A 40 -1.30 -1.35 2.94
N GLY A 41 -1.66 -0.67 4.03
CA GLY A 41 -2.70 -1.13 4.95
C GLY A 41 -4.07 -1.21 4.27
N LEU A 42 -4.40 -0.23 3.43
CA LEU A 42 -5.60 -0.25 2.60
C LEU A 42 -5.57 -1.37 1.56
N LEU A 43 -4.39 -1.68 1.00
CA LEU A 43 -4.17 -2.78 0.06
C LEU A 43 -4.54 -4.14 0.68
N ALA A 44 -4.26 -4.33 1.96
CA ALA A 44 -4.57 -5.56 2.70
C ALA A 44 -6.05 -5.66 3.14
N ALA A 45 -6.79 -4.55 3.14
CA ALA A 45 -8.19 -4.52 3.59
C ALA A 45 -9.16 -5.49 2.87
N PRO A 46 -9.09 -5.69 1.53
CA PRO A 46 -9.95 -6.62 0.83
C PRO A 46 -9.62 -8.09 1.14
N GLU A 47 -8.42 -8.36 1.64
CA GLU A 47 -7.98 -9.70 2.02
C GLU A 47 -8.65 -10.17 3.31
N PHE A 48 -8.81 -9.28 4.29
CA PHE A 48 -9.51 -9.59 5.54
C PHE A 48 -11.03 -9.72 5.38
N GLU A 49 -11.60 -9.10 4.34
CA GLU A 49 -13.05 -9.09 4.15
C GLU A 49 -13.43 -9.23 2.65
N PRO A 50 -13.16 -10.39 2.01
CA PRO A 50 -13.36 -10.58 0.57
C PRO A 50 -14.83 -10.48 0.16
N LYS A 51 -15.76 -10.77 1.07
CA LYS A 51 -17.22 -10.67 0.85
C LYS A 51 -17.73 -9.23 0.77
N ALA A 52 -16.99 -8.25 1.30
CA ALA A 52 -17.36 -6.84 1.27
C ALA A 52 -16.95 -6.14 -0.05
N PHE A 53 -16.00 -6.71 -0.79
CA PHE A 53 -15.42 -6.09 -1.98
C PHE A 53 -15.69 -6.92 -3.25
N ARG A 54 -16.72 -6.53 -4.00
CA ARG A 54 -17.07 -7.15 -5.30
C ARG A 54 -15.95 -7.05 -6.36
N HIS A 55 -15.07 -6.05 -6.25
CA HIS A 55 -13.94 -5.84 -7.16
C HIS A 55 -12.64 -5.57 -6.39
N ALA A 56 -12.21 -6.52 -5.54
CA ALA A 56 -10.99 -6.41 -4.73
C ALA A 56 -9.74 -6.05 -5.56
N ALA A 57 -9.60 -6.63 -6.76
CA ALA A 57 -8.49 -6.38 -7.68
C ALA A 57 -8.33 -4.89 -8.05
N LEU A 58 -9.44 -4.20 -8.36
CA LEU A 58 -9.38 -2.80 -8.78
C LEU A 58 -8.98 -1.88 -7.61
N TYR A 59 -9.47 -2.18 -6.42
CA TYR A 59 -9.10 -1.43 -5.22
C TYR A 59 -7.62 -1.61 -4.89
N GLN A 60 -7.12 -2.84 -5.03
CA GLN A 60 -5.71 -3.15 -4.80
C GLN A 60 -4.79 -2.57 -5.88
N CYS A 61 -5.21 -2.59 -7.14
CA CYS A 61 -4.50 -1.90 -8.22
C CYS A 61 -4.32 -0.41 -7.92
N LEU A 62 -5.40 0.28 -7.52
CA LEU A 62 -5.35 1.72 -7.27
C LEU A 62 -4.44 2.05 -6.09
N CYS A 63 -4.57 1.32 -4.98
CA CYS A 63 -3.72 1.53 -3.81
C CYS A 63 -2.24 1.21 -4.11
N GLY A 64 -1.98 0.11 -4.82
CA GLY A 64 -0.64 -0.29 -5.24
C GLY A 64 -0.02 0.69 -6.23
N ALA A 65 -0.79 1.21 -7.19
CA ALA A 65 -0.33 2.22 -8.13
C ALA A 65 0.06 3.52 -7.44
N LEU A 66 -0.76 3.99 -6.50
CA LEU A 66 -0.49 5.20 -5.73
C LEU A 66 0.73 5.02 -4.82
N ALA A 67 0.83 3.89 -4.12
CA ALA A 67 1.98 3.60 -3.26
C ALA A 67 3.28 3.49 -4.07
N GLY A 68 3.26 2.72 -5.16
CA GLY A 68 4.41 2.56 -6.05
C GLY A 68 4.84 3.87 -6.71
N GLY A 69 3.87 4.68 -7.17
CA GLY A 69 4.14 5.99 -7.75
C GLY A 69 4.76 6.97 -6.76
N LEU A 70 4.25 6.99 -5.52
CA LEU A 70 4.83 7.80 -4.44
C LEU A 70 6.26 7.35 -4.13
N ILE A 71 6.50 6.05 -3.95
CA ILE A 71 7.85 5.54 -3.66
C ILE A 71 8.81 5.84 -4.81
N GLY A 72 8.44 5.51 -6.05
CA GLY A 72 9.29 5.69 -7.23
C GLY A 72 9.50 7.15 -7.62
N GLY A 73 8.53 8.02 -7.36
CA GLY A 73 8.71 9.46 -7.53
C GLY A 73 9.65 10.03 -6.47
N TRP A 74 9.62 9.49 -5.26
CA TRP A 74 10.38 10.00 -4.12
C TRP A 74 11.83 9.52 -4.07
N LEU A 75 12.10 8.28 -4.52
CA LEU A 75 13.44 7.68 -4.49
C LEU A 75 14.41 8.28 -5.53
N THR A 76 13.90 8.69 -6.68
CA THR A 76 14.73 9.06 -7.84
C THR A 76 14.38 10.42 -8.44
N ALA A 77 13.35 11.11 -7.92
CA ALA A 77 12.85 12.41 -8.39
C ALA A 77 12.51 12.48 -9.89
N SER A 78 12.50 11.34 -10.59
CA SER A 78 12.19 11.24 -12.01
C SER A 78 10.76 10.75 -12.19
N ALA A 79 10.00 11.48 -13.00
CA ALA A 79 8.63 11.14 -13.34
C ALA A 79 8.54 9.77 -14.04
N GLN A 80 9.57 9.37 -14.78
CA GLN A 80 9.59 8.11 -15.53
C GLN A 80 9.74 6.90 -14.60
N THR A 81 10.58 7.00 -13.58
CA THR A 81 10.71 5.98 -12.52
C THR A 81 9.48 5.92 -11.62
N GLY A 82 8.85 7.07 -11.31
CA GLY A 82 7.58 7.11 -10.60
C GLY A 82 6.46 6.40 -11.37
N LEU A 83 6.33 6.65 -12.67
CA LEU A 83 5.35 5.97 -13.52
C LEU A 83 5.61 4.47 -13.63
N MET A 84 6.87 4.04 -13.77
CA MET A 84 7.23 2.62 -13.78
C MET A 84 6.90 1.95 -12.45
N ALA A 85 7.25 2.56 -11.32
CA ALA A 85 6.95 2.04 -10.00
C ALA A 85 5.43 1.99 -9.72
N ALA A 86 4.67 2.98 -10.20
CA ALA A 86 3.21 2.95 -10.18
C ALA A 86 2.65 1.79 -11.01
N ALA A 87 3.17 1.55 -12.22
CA ALA A 87 2.76 0.43 -13.06
C ALA A 87 3.07 -0.93 -12.40
N ILE A 88 4.24 -1.07 -11.79
CA ILE A 88 4.63 -2.27 -11.04
C ILE A 88 3.71 -2.47 -9.82
N GLY A 89 3.46 -1.42 -9.04
CA GLY A 89 2.54 -1.46 -7.90
C GLY A 89 1.10 -1.80 -8.30
N ALA A 90 0.64 -1.28 -9.44
CA ALA A 90 -0.67 -1.59 -10.00
C ALA A 90 -0.77 -3.06 -10.42
N LEU A 91 0.28 -3.60 -11.06
CA LEU A 91 0.38 -5.00 -11.47
C LEU A 91 0.40 -5.93 -10.26
N LEU A 92 1.14 -5.59 -9.20
CA LEU A 92 1.16 -6.36 -7.96
C LEU A 92 -0.21 -6.35 -7.28
N GLY A 93 -0.86 -5.19 -7.21
CA GLY A 93 -2.23 -5.06 -6.68
C GLY A 93 -3.27 -5.81 -7.53
N TRP A 94 -3.08 -5.88 -8.85
CA TRP A 94 -3.94 -6.65 -9.75
C TRP A 94 -3.80 -8.15 -9.55
N LEU A 95 -2.58 -8.59 -9.23
CA LEU A 95 -2.23 -9.99 -9.11
C LEU A 95 -2.56 -10.52 -7.71
N ALA A 96 -2.57 -9.67 -6.68
CA ALA A 96 -2.91 -10.00 -5.29
C ALA A 96 -4.14 -10.93 -5.13
N PRO A 97 -5.32 -10.66 -5.73
CA PRO A 97 -6.47 -11.53 -5.56
C PRO A 97 -6.28 -12.89 -6.26
N ARG A 98 -5.49 -12.96 -7.34
CA ARG A 98 -5.21 -14.24 -8.03
C ARG A 98 -4.30 -15.15 -7.22
N TRP A 99 -3.29 -14.60 -6.54
CA TRP A 99 -2.45 -15.38 -5.63
C TRP A 99 -3.22 -15.84 -4.40
N LEU A 100 -4.05 -14.97 -3.82
CA LEU A 100 -4.79 -15.28 -2.60
C LEU A 100 -5.84 -16.39 -2.79
N HIS A 101 -6.46 -16.50 -3.98
CA HIS A 101 -7.33 -17.63 -4.29
C HIS A 101 -6.59 -18.98 -4.26
N HIS A 102 -5.27 -18.99 -4.47
CA HIS A 102 -4.44 -20.20 -4.38
C HIS A 102 -3.87 -20.43 -2.98
N VAL A 103 -3.77 -19.40 -2.13
CA VAL A 103 -3.28 -19.48 -0.74
C VAL A 103 -4.45 -19.66 0.24
N GLN A 104 -5.51 -20.33 -0.19
CA GLN A 104 -6.51 -20.85 0.74
C GLN A 104 -5.87 -22.02 1.51
N GLY A 105 -5.17 -21.68 2.59
CA GLY A 105 -4.84 -22.63 3.64
C GLY A 105 -6.14 -23.18 4.26
N PRO A 106 -6.10 -24.39 4.83
CA PRO A 106 -7.27 -25.05 5.44
C PRO A 106 -7.93 -24.21 6.53
#